data_AF-A0A7V2NBD5-F1
#
_entry.id   AF-A0A7V2NBD5-F1
#
_cell.length_a   1.000
_cell.length_b   1.000
_cell.length_c   1.000
_cell.angle_alpha   90.00
_cell.angle_beta   90.00
_cell.angle_gamma   90.00
#
_symmetry.space_group_name_H-M   'P 1'
#
loop_
_entity.id
_entity.type
_entity.pdbx_description
1 polymer ?
#
loop_
_entity_poly.entity_id
_entity_poly.type
_entity_poly.pdbx_seq_one_letter_code
_entity_poly.pdbx_strand_id
1 'polypeptide(L)'
;MSSLKLKRFIKDSFPDNNLIIVSNREPYLHNKSGSNIKVEMPAGGLTSAMDEALRSTGGTWVAWGSGSEDKNNVDDNDRVAVPPGKPSYTLKR
;
A
#
# COMPACT_ATOMS: atom_id res chain seq x y z
N MET A 1 22.31 -10.10 2.30
CA MET A 1 22.01 -9.35 1.05
C MET A 1 21.61 -7.94 1.46
N SER A 2 22.27 -6.86 1.01
CA SER A 2 21.91 -5.51 1.51
C SER A 2 20.53 -5.09 0.96
N SER A 3 19.75 -4.36 1.76
CA SER A 3 18.42 -3.83 1.38
C SER A 3 18.43 -3.10 0.03
N LEU A 4 19.52 -2.38 -0.28
CA LEU A 4 19.71 -1.70 -1.56
C LEU A 4 19.81 -2.63 -2.76
N LYS A 5 20.45 -3.80 -2.63
CA LYS A 5 20.53 -4.78 -3.72
C LYS A 5 19.16 -5.38 -4.03
N LEU A 6 18.36 -5.66 -3.01
CA LEU A 6 17.00 -6.18 -3.19
C LEU A 6 16.08 -5.13 -3.85
N LYS A 7 16.11 -3.88 -3.37
CA LYS A 7 15.34 -2.78 -3.98
C LYS A 7 15.65 -2.61 -5.46
N ARG A 8 16.94 -2.62 -5.81
CA ARG A 8 17.37 -2.51 -7.19
C ARG A 8 16.92 -3.70 -8.02
N PHE A 9 17.10 -4.92 -7.53
CA PHE A 9 16.63 -6.13 -8.21
C PHE A 9 15.12 -6.09 -8.49
N ILE A 10 14.31 -5.73 -7.49
CA ILE A 10 12.86 -5.62 -7.64
C ILE A 10 12.51 -4.56 -8.69
N LYS A 11 13.13 -3.37 -8.62
CA LYS A 11 12.88 -2.30 -9.58
C LYS A 11 13.25 -2.71 -11.02
N ASP A 12 14.38 -3.38 -11.19
CA ASP A 12 14.86 -3.81 -12.51
C ASP A 12 14.00 -4.98 -13.07
N SER A 13 13.42 -5.81 -12.18
CA SER A 13 12.55 -6.93 -12.56
C SER A 13 11.13 -6.50 -12.89
N PHE A 14 10.67 -5.37 -12.33
CA PHE A 14 9.31 -4.85 -12.50
C PHE A 14 9.35 -3.37 -12.92
N PRO A 15 9.74 -3.07 -14.17
CA PRO A 15 9.71 -1.71 -14.70
C PRO A 15 8.26 -1.20 -14.83
N ASP A 16 8.12 0.12 -14.97
CA ASP A 16 6.88 0.82 -15.30
C ASP A 16 5.69 0.56 -14.37
N ASN A 17 5.93 0.40 -13.06
CA ASN A 17 4.88 0.18 -12.06
C ASN A 17 4.05 -1.10 -12.29
N ASN A 18 4.60 -2.09 -13.00
CA ASN A 18 3.87 -3.30 -13.42
C ASN A 18 3.71 -4.37 -12.32
N LEU A 19 4.15 -4.09 -11.09
CA LEU A 19 3.95 -5.01 -9.96
C LEU A 19 2.55 -4.80 -9.36
N ILE A 20 1.71 -5.84 -9.44
CA ILE A 20 0.42 -5.89 -8.78
C ILE A 20 0.48 -6.95 -7.66
N ILE A 21 0.12 -6.55 -6.45
CA ILE A 21 -0.04 -7.45 -5.31
C ILE A 21 -1.52 -7.55 -4.98
N VAL A 22 -2.03 -8.76 -4.83
CA VAL A 22 -3.42 -9.01 -4.43
C VAL A 22 -3.41 -9.81 -3.14
N SER A 23 -4.02 -9.28 -2.10
CA SER A 23 -4.13 -9.97 -0.81
C SER A 23 -5.37 -9.55 -0.06
N ASN A 24 -5.86 -10.41 0.84
CA ASN A 24 -7.00 -10.03 1.67
C ASN A 24 -6.70 -8.85 2.60
N ARG A 25 -5.47 -8.76 3.11
CA ARG A 25 -5.04 -7.71 4.06
C ARG A 25 -4.45 -6.52 3.33
N GLU A 26 -4.87 -5.32 3.72
CA GLU A 26 -4.34 -4.05 3.22
C GLU A 26 -3.16 -3.52 4.07
N PRO A 27 -2.30 -2.65 3.50
CA PRO A 27 -1.15 -2.09 4.21
C PRO A 27 -1.49 -0.89 5.11
N TYR A 28 -2.56 -0.16 4.80
CA TYR A 28 -3.00 1.05 5.51
C TYR A 28 -4.51 1.01 5.68
N LEU A 29 -5.01 1.14 6.91
CA LEU A 29 -6.43 1.20 7.22
C LEU A 29 -6.79 2.62 7.65
N HIS A 30 -7.91 3.14 7.17
CA HIS A 30 -8.48 4.40 7.62
C HIS A 30 -9.61 4.07 8.59
N ASN A 31 -9.39 4.39 9.86
CA ASN A 31 -10.35 4.17 10.93
C ASN A 31 -10.84 5.48 11.52
N LYS A 32 -12.14 5.53 11.82
CA LYS A 32 -12.73 6.63 12.57
C LYS A 32 -12.22 6.62 14.00
N SER A 33 -11.73 7.76 14.45
CA SER A 33 -11.28 8.01 15.82
C SER A 33 -11.92 9.31 16.31
N GLY A 34 -13.11 9.20 16.90
CA GLY A 34 -13.94 10.35 17.27
C GLY A 34 -14.36 11.15 16.03
N SER A 35 -13.94 12.42 15.97
CA SER A 35 -14.15 13.32 14.82
C SER A 35 -13.03 13.25 13.77
N ASN A 36 -11.96 12.49 14.02
CA ASN A 36 -10.79 12.43 13.15
C ASN A 36 -10.70 11.06 12.47
N ILE A 37 -9.94 11.01 11.37
CA ILE A 37 -9.56 9.76 10.70
C ILE A 37 -8.12 9.45 11.11
N LYS A 38 -7.89 8.22 11.55
CA LYS A 38 -6.56 7.71 11.89
C LYS A 38 -6.16 6.66 10.88
N VAL A 39 -4.96 6.78 10.35
CA VAL A 39 -4.37 5.73 9.50
C VAL A 39 -3.57 4.77 10.36
N GLU A 40 -3.88 3.48 10.24
CA GLU A 40 -3.23 2.40 10.98
C GLU A 40 -2.53 1.44 10.01
N MET A 41 -1.30 1.05 10.35
CA MET A 41 -0.55 0.04 9.61
C MET A 41 -0.59 -1.28 10.39
N PRO A 42 -1.20 -2.35 9.85
CA PRO A 42 -1.23 -3.64 10.53
C PRO A 42 0.18 -4.19 10.79
N ALA A 43 0.38 -4.78 11.95
CA ALA A 43 1.61 -5.50 12.22
C ALA A 43 1.69 -6.78 11.37
N GLY A 44 2.81 -6.99 10.67
CA GLY A 44 3.10 -8.22 9.95
C GLY A 44 4.29 -8.11 8.99
N GLY A 45 5.25 -9.02 9.12
CA GLY A 45 6.48 -8.99 8.30
C GLY A 45 6.23 -9.12 6.80
N LEU A 46 5.24 -9.93 6.39
CA LEU A 46 4.87 -10.06 4.98
C LEU A 46 4.29 -8.75 4.43
N THR A 47 3.35 -8.14 5.15
CA THR A 47 2.74 -6.86 4.74
C THR A 47 3.81 -5.77 4.59
N SER A 48 4.71 -5.65 5.56
CA SER A 48 5.80 -4.67 5.50
C SER A 48 6.77 -4.91 4.33
N ALA A 49 7.07 -6.19 4.01
CA ALA A 49 7.94 -6.52 2.89
C ALA A 49 7.29 -6.19 1.53
N MET A 50 6.00 -6.48 1.38
CA MET A 50 5.23 -6.17 0.18
C MET A 50 5.06 -4.65 -0.01
N ASP A 51 4.85 -3.91 1.10
CA ASP A 51 4.84 -2.44 1.08
C ASP A 51 6.17 -1.91 0.56
N GLU A 52 7.30 -2.35 1.10
CA GLU A 52 8.62 -1.91 0.63
C GLU A 52 8.89 -2.23 -0.85
N ALA A 53 8.42 -3.40 -1.32
CA ALA A 53 8.50 -3.77 -2.73
C ALA A 53 7.71 -2.79 -3.61
N LEU A 54 6.45 -2.52 -3.29
CA LEU A 54 5.60 -1.61 -4.05
C LEU A 54 6.07 -0.16 -3.99
N ARG A 55 6.60 0.29 -2.84
CA ARG A 55 7.24 1.62 -2.74
C ARG A 55 8.46 1.75 -3.65
N SER A 56 9.11 0.64 -4.00
CA SER A 56 10.28 0.63 -4.89
C SER A 56 9.89 0.58 -6.37
N THR A 57 8.72 0.04 -6.70
CA THR A 57 8.24 -0.14 -8.07
C THR A 57 7.20 0.86 -8.51
N GLY A 58 6.47 1.51 -7.61
CA GLY A 58 5.33 2.37 -7.94
C GLY A 58 4.03 1.63 -8.28
N GLY A 59 3.96 0.33 -7.99
CA GLY A 59 2.89 -0.57 -8.43
C GLY A 59 1.52 -0.37 -7.77
N THR A 60 0.68 -1.42 -7.83
CA THR A 60 -0.66 -1.41 -7.21
C THR A 60 -0.82 -2.55 -6.21
N TRP A 61 -1.35 -2.24 -5.04
CA TRP A 61 -1.86 -3.23 -4.09
C TRP A 61 -3.37 -3.27 -4.17
N VAL A 62 -3.96 -4.43 -4.47
CA VAL A 62 -5.40 -4.67 -4.35
C VAL A 62 -5.67 -5.42 -3.06
N ALA A 63 -6.49 -4.87 -2.18
CA ALA A 63 -6.85 -5.49 -0.93
C ALA A 63 -8.28 -5.16 -0.52
N TRP A 64 -8.80 -5.87 0.49
CA TRP A 64 -10.10 -5.53 1.06
C TRP A 64 -9.96 -4.34 2.01
N GLY A 65 -10.68 -3.25 1.72
CA GLY A 65 -10.85 -2.10 2.62
C GLY A 65 -11.68 -2.47 3.85
N SER A 66 -10.98 -2.82 4.94
CA SER A 66 -11.53 -3.31 6.20
C SER A 66 -11.70 -2.20 7.26
N GLY A 67 -11.11 -1.04 7.02
CA GLY A 67 -11.22 0.15 7.85
C GLY A 67 -12.58 0.82 7.75
N SER A 68 -13.04 1.38 8.87
CA SER A 68 -14.36 2.01 8.99
C SER A 68 -14.55 3.24 8.08
N GLU A 69 -13.47 3.88 7.65
CA GLU A 69 -13.49 5.08 6.79
C GLU A 69 -12.81 4.86 5.43
N ASP A 70 -12.45 3.61 5.08
CA ASP A 70 -11.71 3.34 3.84
C ASP A 70 -12.46 3.78 2.59
N LYS A 71 -13.75 3.44 2.51
CA LYS A 71 -14.63 3.78 1.37
C LYS A 71 -14.86 5.28 1.21
N ASN A 72 -14.65 6.07 2.27
CA ASN A 72 -14.78 7.52 2.22
C ASN A 72 -13.45 8.21 1.87
N ASN A 73 -12.35 7.46 1.78
CA ASN A 73 -10.99 7.96 1.55
C ASN A 73 -10.36 7.37 0.27
N VAL A 74 -11.21 7.00 -0.69
CA VAL A 74 -10.81 6.53 -2.02
C VAL A 74 -11.39 7.44 -3.10
N ASP A 75 -10.80 7.40 -4.30
CA ASP A 75 -11.36 8.01 -5.50
C ASP A 75 -12.53 7.18 -6.08
N ASP A 76 -13.13 7.66 -7.18
CA ASP A 76 -14.25 7.00 -7.88
C ASP A 76 -13.91 5.60 -8.42
N ASN A 77 -12.63 5.19 -8.40
CA ASN A 77 -12.16 3.89 -8.86
C ASN A 77 -11.72 2.98 -7.71
N ASP A 78 -12.12 3.31 -6.48
CA ASP A 78 -11.75 2.62 -5.25
C ASP A 78 -10.24 2.65 -4.98
N ARG A 79 -9.55 3.76 -5.34
CA ARG A 79 -8.09 3.90 -5.18
C ARG A 79 -7.70 5.00 -4.21
N VAL A 80 -6.58 4.78 -3.53
CA VAL A 80 -5.92 5.78 -2.68
C VAL A 80 -4.40 5.68 -2.85
N ALA A 81 -3.74 6.84 -2.90
CA ALA A 81 -2.28 6.91 -3.00
C ALA A 81 -1.64 6.73 -1.62
N VAL A 82 -0.70 5.79 -1.51
CA VAL A 82 -0.06 5.39 -0.24
C VAL A 82 1.45 5.25 -0.41
N PRO A 83 2.26 5.31 0.66
CA PRO A 83 1.91 5.59 2.06
C PRO A 83 1.38 7.00 2.31
N PRO A 84 0.67 7.23 3.43
CA PRO A 84 0.32 8.58 3.87
C PRO A 84 1.55 9.50 3.99
N GLY A 85 1.40 10.76 3.59
CA GLY A 85 2.44 11.80 3.68
C GLY A 85 3.55 11.73 2.61
N LYS A 86 3.90 10.54 2.13
CA LYS A 86 4.81 10.38 0.97
C LYS A 86 4.30 9.29 0.03
N PRO A 87 3.23 9.57 -0.74
CA PRO A 87 2.65 8.59 -1.64
C PRO A 87 3.66 8.12 -2.68
N SER A 88 3.71 6.81 -2.90
CA SER A 88 4.65 6.19 -3.83
C SER A 88 4.07 5.00 -4.60
N TYR A 89 2.89 4.50 -4.25
CA TYR A 89 2.18 3.44 -4.99
C TYR A 89 0.66 3.55 -4.76
N THR A 90 -0.13 2.76 -5.48
CA THR A 90 -1.60 2.79 -5.39
C THR A 90 -2.12 1.64 -4.53
N LEU A 91 -3.02 1.92 -3.60
CA LEU A 91 -3.86 0.91 -2.93
C LEU A 91 -5.26 0.98 -3.53
N LYS A 92 -5.78 -0.14 -4.02
CA LYS A 92 -7.14 -0.31 -4.52
C LYS A 92 -7.94 -1.17 -3.54
N ARG A 93 -9.08 -0.68 -3.05
CA ARG A 93 -9.85 -1.31 -1.97
C ARG A 93 -11.28 -0.81 -1.83
#